data_AF-A0A4R5VIV4-F1
#
_entry.id   AF-A0A4R5VIV4-F1
#
_cell.length_a   1.000
_cell.length_b   1.000
_cell.length_c   1.000
_cell.angle_alpha   90.00
_cell.angle_beta   90.00
_cell.angle_gamma   90.00
#
_symmetry.space_group_name_H-M   'P 1'
#
loop_
_entity.id
_entity.type
_entity.pdbx_description
1 polymer ?
#
loop_
_entity_poly.entity_id
_entity_poly.type
_entity_poly.pdbx_seq_one_letter_code
_entity_poly.pdbx_strand_id
1 'polypeptide(L)'
;MYIPKQYRMNHDEAVQMMKSYPFALMVTVDGNHRPLVTHIPLEIREEEGKIYASGHIAYGNMQKKTLDNNRDVLLIFQGPHAYISSSWYEIDEVPTWDYLAVHAYGTARVISGDELKSALDTMLKRYESHRENGRLWDTFDPELLESEMKGIVGFDIEITSIQGAAKMSQNRSDADYKSIIAKLEKSNEQGEKQVAQWMREQRK
;
A
#
# COMPACT_ATOMS: atom_id res chain seq x y z
N MET A 1 2.35 -14.91 1.52
CA MET A 1 1.90 -15.41 0.19
C MET A 1 3.00 -16.20 -0.49
N TYR A 2 2.65 -17.14 -1.38
CA TYR A 2 3.62 -17.84 -2.23
C TYR A 2 3.97 -16.97 -3.44
N ILE A 3 5.27 -16.74 -3.67
CA ILE A 3 5.76 -15.88 -4.76
C ILE A 3 6.86 -16.64 -5.51
N PRO A 4 6.59 -17.09 -6.76
CA PRO A 4 7.62 -17.64 -7.64
C PRO A 4 8.81 -16.67 -7.77
N LYS A 5 10.03 -17.22 -7.86
CA LYS A 5 11.28 -16.43 -7.82
C LYS A 5 11.30 -15.27 -8.83
N GLN A 6 10.80 -15.50 -10.05
CA GLN A 6 10.79 -14.50 -11.13
C GLN A 6 9.81 -13.33 -10.92
N TYR A 7 8.87 -13.46 -9.97
CA TYR A 7 7.88 -12.43 -9.63
C TYR A 7 8.17 -11.75 -8.29
N ARG A 8 9.27 -12.10 -7.62
CA ARG A 8 9.60 -11.59 -6.31
C ARG A 8 10.24 -10.21 -6.42
N MET A 9 9.64 -9.21 -5.80
CA MET A 9 10.27 -7.91 -5.59
C MET A 9 11.44 -8.04 -4.61
N ASN A 10 12.49 -7.25 -4.84
CA ASN A 10 13.50 -7.02 -3.81
C ASN A 10 12.95 -6.09 -2.71
N HIS A 11 13.77 -5.84 -1.69
CA HIS A 11 13.37 -5.04 -0.53
C HIS A 11 12.98 -3.61 -0.93
N ASP A 12 13.86 -2.91 -1.65
CA ASP A 12 13.68 -1.51 -2.03
C ASP A 12 12.48 -1.33 -2.96
N GLU A 13 12.28 -2.24 -3.91
CA GLU A 13 11.10 -2.28 -4.79
C GLU A 13 9.80 -2.41 -3.98
N ALA A 14 9.78 -3.29 -2.98
CA ALA A 14 8.61 -3.48 -2.14
C ALA A 14 8.33 -2.26 -1.25
N VAL A 15 9.37 -1.64 -0.67
CA VAL A 15 9.23 -0.39 0.10
C VAL A 15 8.73 0.75 -0.78
N GLN A 16 9.29 0.90 -1.97
CA GLN A 16 8.83 1.90 -2.93
C GLN A 16 7.38 1.65 -3.35
N MET A 17 6.96 0.39 -3.51
CA MET A 17 5.57 0.05 -3.80
C MET A 17 4.64 0.47 -2.65
N MET A 18 4.98 0.19 -1.39
CA MET A 18 4.20 0.64 -0.23
C MET A 18 4.06 2.17 -0.20
N LYS A 19 5.14 2.90 -0.54
CA LYS A 19 5.12 4.37 -0.66
C LYS A 19 4.26 4.84 -1.83
N SER A 20 4.29 4.17 -2.99
CA SER A 20 3.51 4.57 -4.16
C SER A 20 2.01 4.26 -4.04
N TYR A 21 1.64 3.25 -3.26
CA TYR A 21 0.26 2.80 -3.07
C TYR A 21 -0.13 2.74 -1.58
N PRO A 22 -0.10 3.88 -0.85
CA PRO A 22 -0.17 3.91 0.61
C PRO A 22 -1.55 3.57 1.21
N PHE A 23 -2.59 3.46 0.38
CA PHE A 23 -3.94 3.11 0.83
C PHE A 23 -4.06 1.58 0.94
N ALA A 24 -3.74 1.07 2.13
CA ALA A 24 -3.61 -0.35 2.41
C ALA A 24 -4.85 -0.94 3.09
N LEU A 25 -4.88 -2.27 3.20
CA LEU A 25 -5.72 -2.99 4.15
C LEU A 25 -4.89 -3.32 5.38
N MET A 26 -5.32 -2.88 6.56
CA MET A 26 -4.76 -3.32 7.82
C MET A 26 -5.60 -4.45 8.40
N VAL A 27 -4.97 -5.60 8.58
CA VAL A 27 -5.56 -6.82 9.13
C VAL A 27 -4.99 -7.10 10.50
N THR A 28 -5.88 -7.30 11.47
CA THR A 28 -5.57 -7.81 12.80
C THR A 28 -6.56 -8.90 13.16
N VAL A 29 -6.37 -9.57 14.30
CA VAL A 29 -7.25 -10.65 14.77
C VAL A 29 -7.77 -10.30 16.16
N ASP A 30 -9.07 -10.46 16.38
CA ASP A 30 -9.69 -10.24 17.70
C ASP A 30 -9.51 -11.45 18.64
N GLY A 31 -9.95 -11.31 19.89
CA GLY A 31 -9.86 -12.38 20.90
C GLY A 31 -10.67 -13.64 20.58
N ASN A 32 -11.57 -13.59 19.59
CA ASN A 32 -12.34 -14.75 19.11
C ASN A 32 -11.75 -15.34 17.82
N HIS A 33 -10.51 -14.99 17.48
CA HIS A 33 -9.84 -15.39 16.24
C HIS A 33 -10.53 -14.89 14.95
N ARG A 34 -11.33 -13.82 15.02
CA ARG A 34 -11.94 -13.20 13.84
C ARG A 34 -10.99 -12.15 13.25
N PRO A 35 -10.68 -12.22 11.93
CA PRO A 35 -9.97 -11.13 11.27
C PRO A 35 -10.80 -9.85 11.25
N LEU A 36 -10.17 -8.74 11.64
CA LEU A 36 -10.68 -7.39 11.47
C LEU A 36 -9.88 -6.71 10.36
N VAL A 37 -10.56 -5.94 9.51
CA VAL A 37 -9.95 -5.31 8.34
C VAL A 37 -10.39 -3.85 8.26
N THR A 38 -9.44 -2.94 8.09
CA THR A 38 -9.70 -1.52 7.79
C THR A 38 -8.92 -1.10 6.55
N HIS A 39 -9.60 -0.43 5.61
CA HIS A 39 -8.96 0.30 4.51
C HIS A 39 -8.41 1.61 5.05
N ILE A 40 -7.11 1.87 4.90
CA ILE A 40 -6.45 2.97 5.61
C ILE A 40 -5.26 3.55 4.82
N PRO A 41 -5.13 4.89 4.70
CA PRO A 41 -3.90 5.50 4.22
C PRO A 41 -2.80 5.38 5.28
N LEU A 42 -1.59 5.05 4.83
CA LEU A 42 -0.42 4.89 5.69
C LEU A 42 0.74 5.77 5.23
N GLU A 43 1.42 6.38 6.20
CA GLU A 43 2.72 6.99 5.99
C GLU A 43 3.82 5.96 6.22
N ILE A 44 4.69 5.80 5.22
CA ILE A 44 5.80 4.85 5.27
C ILE A 44 7.09 5.64 5.48
N ARG A 45 7.74 5.39 6.61
CA ARG A 45 8.98 6.06 7.02
C ARG A 45 10.09 5.04 7.25
N GLU A 46 11.32 5.46 7.00
CA GLU A 46 12.53 4.69 7.23
C GLU A 46 13.41 5.45 8.22
N GLU A 47 13.72 4.81 9.35
CA GLU A 47 14.49 5.40 10.44
C GLU A 47 15.46 4.37 11.00
N GLU A 48 16.74 4.72 11.07
CA GLU A 48 17.80 3.87 11.64
C GLU A 48 17.84 2.44 11.06
N GLY A 49 17.51 2.30 9.77
CA GLY A 49 17.47 0.99 9.08
C GLY A 49 16.21 0.15 9.36
N LYS A 50 15.21 0.73 10.03
CA LYS A 50 13.90 0.13 10.25
C LYS A 50 12.84 0.83 9.41
N ILE A 51 11.76 0.12 9.13
CA ILE A 51 10.61 0.64 8.37
C ILE A 51 9.41 0.70 9.31
N TYR A 52 8.71 1.82 9.28
CA TYR A 52 7.48 2.02 10.03
C TYR A 52 6.34 2.42 9.11
N ALA A 53 5.15 1.93 9.42
CA ALA A 53 3.90 2.35 8.81
C ALA A 53 2.99 2.97 9.87
N SER A 54 2.69 4.26 9.73
CA SER A 54 1.84 4.98 10.69
C SER A 54 0.53 5.44 10.05
N GLY A 55 -0.50 5.51 10.88
CA GLY A 55 -1.84 5.90 10.47
C GLY A 55 -2.74 6.12 11.67
N HIS A 56 -4.03 6.30 11.42
CA HIS A 56 -5.03 6.44 12.47
C HIS A 56 -6.38 5.85 12.05
N ILE A 57 -7.11 5.33 13.02
CA ILE A 57 -8.50 4.89 12.84
C ILE A 57 -9.43 5.74 13.71
N ALA A 58 -10.70 5.83 13.34
CA ALA A 58 -11.71 6.43 14.20
C ALA A 58 -11.76 5.72 15.56
N TYR A 59 -11.97 6.48 16.64
CA TYR A 59 -12.08 5.93 17.98
C TYR A 59 -13.23 4.92 18.11
N GLY A 60 -14.30 5.02 17.30
CA GLY A 60 -15.37 4.02 17.27
C GLY A 60 -14.97 2.66 16.67
N ASN A 61 -13.85 2.58 15.93
CA ASN A 61 -13.44 1.37 15.25
C ASN A 61 -12.96 0.30 16.26
N MET A 62 -13.62 -0.85 16.27
CA MET A 62 -13.32 -1.96 17.18
C MET A 62 -11.92 -2.54 17.00
N GLN A 63 -11.32 -2.38 15.81
CA GLN A 63 -9.95 -2.79 15.52
C GLN A 63 -8.93 -2.12 16.45
N LYS A 64 -9.23 -0.95 17.03
CA LYS A 64 -8.35 -0.28 18.01
C LYS A 64 -7.96 -1.17 19.19
N LYS A 65 -8.83 -2.09 19.60
CA LYS A 65 -8.61 -3.02 20.72
C LYS A 65 -7.57 -4.10 20.41
N THR A 66 -7.11 -4.17 19.16
CA THR A 66 -6.19 -5.19 18.66
C THR A 66 -4.84 -4.60 18.23
N LEU A 67 -4.60 -3.30 18.47
CA LEU A 67 -3.38 -2.63 17.98
C LEU A 67 -2.27 -2.62 19.03
N ASP A 68 -2.59 -2.33 20.28
CA ASP A 68 -1.55 -2.11 21.29
C ASP A 68 -0.77 -3.39 21.60
N ASN A 69 0.56 -3.34 21.44
CA ASN A 69 1.49 -4.45 21.62
C ASN A 69 1.20 -5.70 20.76
N ASN A 70 0.52 -5.54 19.63
CA ASN A 70 0.21 -6.65 18.72
C ASN A 70 1.36 -6.88 17.73
N ARG A 71 1.94 -8.10 17.71
CA ARG A 71 3.07 -8.48 16.84
C ARG A 71 2.65 -9.06 15.48
N ASP A 72 1.36 -9.32 15.30
CA ASP A 72 0.80 -10.06 14.18
C ASP A 72 -0.12 -9.17 13.32
N VAL A 73 0.29 -7.93 13.07
CA VAL A 73 -0.42 -7.03 12.16
C VAL A 73 0.04 -7.29 10.73
N LEU A 74 -0.92 -7.46 9.82
CA LEU A 74 -0.68 -7.58 8.38
C LEU A 74 -1.20 -6.34 7.67
N LEU A 75 -0.34 -5.71 6.88
CA LEU A 75 -0.67 -4.64 5.95
C LEU A 75 -0.60 -5.19 4.52
N ILE A 76 -1.66 -4.97 3.75
CA ILE A 76 -1.75 -5.38 2.34
C ILE A 76 -1.82 -4.11 1.49
N PHE A 77 -0.79 -3.91 0.68
CA PHE A 77 -0.72 -2.84 -0.32
C PHE A 77 -1.00 -3.44 -1.68
N GLN A 78 -1.90 -2.82 -2.44
CA GLN A 78 -2.30 -3.27 -3.76
C GLN A 78 -2.00 -2.20 -4.80
N GLY A 79 -1.27 -2.59 -5.84
CA GLY A 79 -0.97 -1.74 -6.97
C GLY A 79 -1.87 -2.04 -8.18
N PRO A 80 -1.46 -1.60 -9.38
CA PRO A 80 -2.15 -1.88 -10.62
C PRO A 80 -2.26 -3.39 -10.85
N HIS A 81 -3.37 -3.79 -11.46
CA HIS A 81 -3.66 -5.17 -11.81
C HIS A 81 -4.59 -5.20 -13.02
N ALA A 82 -4.48 -6.25 -13.83
CA ALA A 82 -5.23 -6.41 -15.06
C ALA A 82 -5.39 -7.88 -15.44
N TYR A 83 -6.51 -8.20 -16.07
CA TYR A 83 -6.68 -9.48 -16.77
C TYR A 83 -5.88 -9.46 -18.07
N ILE A 84 -5.12 -10.53 -18.32
CA ILE A 84 -4.35 -10.72 -19.53
C ILE A 84 -5.02 -11.79 -20.37
N SER A 85 -5.63 -11.36 -21.48
CA SER A 85 -6.33 -12.26 -22.40
C SER A 85 -5.32 -13.08 -23.20
N SER A 86 -5.56 -14.39 -23.30
CA SER A 86 -4.76 -15.25 -24.15
C SER A 86 -4.91 -14.96 -25.64
N SER A 87 -5.96 -14.26 -26.05
CA SER A 87 -6.12 -13.78 -27.44
C SER A 87 -5.08 -12.74 -27.88
N TRP A 88 -4.19 -12.32 -26.98
CA TRP A 88 -3.13 -11.35 -27.27
C TRP A 88 -1.78 -12.03 -27.56
N TYR A 89 -1.68 -13.34 -27.35
CA TYR A 89 -0.46 -14.12 -27.52
C TYR A 89 -0.31 -14.67 -28.94
N GLU A 90 0.92 -14.96 -29.36
CA GLU A 90 1.22 -15.61 -30.65
C GLU A 90 0.81 -17.08 -30.71
N ILE A 91 0.80 -17.77 -29.56
CA ILE A 91 0.49 -19.20 -29.43
C ILE A 91 -0.65 -19.44 -28.45
N ASP A 92 -1.26 -20.62 -28.53
CA ASP A 92 -2.33 -21.03 -27.62
C ASP A 92 -1.79 -21.26 -26.20
N GLU A 93 -2.33 -20.52 -25.25
CA GLU A 93 -1.83 -20.35 -23.89
C GLU A 93 -3.00 -19.94 -22.99
N VAL A 94 -2.85 -20.10 -21.67
CA VAL A 94 -3.94 -19.80 -20.72
C VAL A 94 -3.99 -18.30 -20.35
N PRO A 95 -5.18 -17.74 -20.12
CA PRO A 95 -5.30 -16.36 -19.64
C PRO A 95 -4.82 -16.25 -18.19
N THR A 96 -4.53 -15.03 -17.75
CA THR A 96 -4.01 -14.81 -16.40
C THR A 96 -4.34 -13.42 -15.86
N TRP A 97 -3.86 -13.13 -14.64
CA TRP A 97 -3.83 -11.78 -14.08
C TRP A 97 -2.40 -11.36 -13.82
N ASP A 98 -2.10 -10.13 -14.23
CA ASP A 98 -0.93 -9.37 -13.83
C ASP A 98 -1.31 -8.42 -12.68
N TYR A 99 -0.42 -8.26 -11.70
CA TYR A 99 -0.66 -7.46 -10.51
C TYR A 99 0.63 -7.10 -9.75
N LEU A 100 0.58 -6.00 -9.00
CA LEU A 100 1.52 -5.69 -7.93
C LEU A 100 0.84 -5.87 -6.56
N ALA A 101 1.50 -6.53 -5.62
CA ALA A 101 1.03 -6.64 -4.24
C ALA A 101 2.19 -6.71 -3.26
N VAL A 102 2.05 -6.05 -2.11
CA VAL A 102 2.98 -6.19 -0.98
C VAL A 102 2.20 -6.57 0.27
N HIS A 103 2.64 -7.63 0.95
CA HIS A 103 2.21 -7.97 2.30
C HIS A 103 3.35 -7.62 3.27
N ALA A 104 3.08 -6.70 4.18
CA ALA A 104 4.01 -6.28 5.22
C ALA A 104 3.47 -6.73 6.58
N TYR A 105 4.29 -7.43 7.35
CA TYR A 105 3.98 -7.88 8.70
C TYR A 105 4.74 -7.03 9.70
N GLY A 106 4.14 -6.74 10.85
CA GLY A 106 4.79 -5.89 11.83
C GLY A 106 4.14 -5.87 13.20
N THR A 107 4.83 -5.18 14.12
CA THR A 107 4.37 -4.96 15.49
C THR A 107 3.77 -3.57 15.62
N ALA A 108 2.48 -3.52 15.98
CA ALA A 108 1.76 -2.28 16.21
C ALA A 108 1.90 -1.81 17.67
N ARG A 109 1.91 -0.48 17.83
CA ARG A 109 1.65 0.21 19.09
C ARG A 109 0.71 1.38 18.85
N VAL A 110 -0.01 1.79 19.88
CA VAL A 110 -0.82 3.02 19.84
C VAL A 110 0.09 4.23 20.08
N ILE A 111 -0.15 5.32 19.36
CA ILE A 111 0.53 6.61 19.52
C ILE A 111 -0.47 7.71 19.88
N SER A 112 -0.04 8.70 20.65
CA SER A 112 -0.88 9.79 21.15
C SER A 112 -0.08 11.08 21.38
N GLY A 113 -0.75 12.18 21.74
CA GLY A 113 -0.10 13.46 22.04
C GLY A 113 0.76 13.99 20.88
N ASP A 114 1.97 14.45 21.20
CA ASP A 114 2.90 15.04 20.23
C ASP A 114 3.31 14.07 19.12
N GLU A 115 3.37 12.77 19.43
CA GLU A 115 3.72 11.74 18.46
C GLU A 115 2.63 11.57 17.40
N LEU A 116 1.36 11.50 17.83
CA LEU A 116 0.22 11.48 16.91
C LEU A 116 0.17 12.77 16.07
N LYS A 117 0.39 13.93 16.70
CA LYS A 117 0.46 15.21 16.00
C LYS A 117 1.54 15.20 14.89
N SER A 118 2.75 14.72 15.19
CA SER A 118 3.83 14.64 14.21
C SER A 118 3.50 13.71 13.03
N ALA A 119 2.85 12.57 13.30
CA ALA A 119 2.40 11.65 12.27
C ALA A 119 1.34 12.30 11.35
N LEU A 120 0.37 13.02 11.94
CA LEU A 120 -0.67 13.73 11.18
C LEU A 120 -0.12 14.90 10.37
N ASP A 121 0.82 15.68 10.90
CA ASP A 121 1.48 16.76 10.16
C ASP A 121 2.26 16.22 8.94
N THR A 122 2.96 15.09 9.10
CA THR A 122 3.64 14.41 8.00
C THR A 122 2.64 13.97 6.92
N MET A 123 1.50 13.40 7.33
CA MET A 123 0.43 13.02 6.42
C MET A 123 -0.15 14.24 5.68
N LEU A 124 -0.46 15.34 6.38
CA LEU A 124 -0.93 16.58 5.77
C LEU A 124 0.06 17.10 4.72
N LYS A 125 1.35 17.19 5.04
CA LYS A 125 2.39 17.62 4.10
C LYS A 125 2.37 16.78 2.82
N ARG A 126 2.29 15.46 2.94
CA ARG A 126 2.24 14.57 1.78
C ARG A 126 1.05 14.86 0.86
N TYR A 127 -0.15 15.02 1.42
CA TYR A 127 -1.37 15.15 0.63
C TYR A 127 -1.69 16.60 0.20
N GLU A 128 -1.19 17.60 0.92
CA GLU A 128 -1.57 19.01 0.70
C GLU A 128 -0.44 19.86 0.10
N SER A 129 0.84 19.54 0.28
CA SER A 129 1.94 20.43 -0.17
C SER A 129 2.00 20.66 -1.69
N HIS A 130 1.43 19.76 -2.50
CA HIS A 130 1.40 19.90 -3.96
C HIS A 130 0.09 20.53 -4.47
N ARG A 131 -0.83 20.88 -3.57
CA ARG A 131 -2.15 21.43 -3.92
C ARG A 131 -2.15 22.95 -3.84
N GLU A 132 -2.88 23.57 -4.75
CA GLU A 132 -3.19 25.00 -4.67
C GLU A 132 -4.00 25.26 -3.39
N ASN A 133 -3.49 26.14 -2.51
CA ASN A 133 -4.08 26.44 -1.20
C ASN A 133 -4.18 25.23 -0.25
N GLY A 134 -3.25 24.27 -0.35
CA GLY A 134 -3.20 23.12 0.56
C GLY A 134 -3.08 23.56 2.03
N ARG A 135 -3.86 22.92 2.91
CA ARG A 135 -3.90 23.25 4.34
C ARG A 135 -2.91 22.41 5.14
N LEU A 136 -1.88 23.06 5.66
CA LEU A 136 -0.88 22.44 6.54
C LEU A 136 -1.30 22.52 8.00
N TRP A 137 -0.66 21.73 8.87
CA TRP A 137 -0.99 21.64 10.30
C TRP A 137 -1.16 23.02 10.96
N ASP A 138 -0.18 23.90 10.78
CA ASP A 138 -0.15 25.23 11.42
C ASP A 138 -1.18 26.23 10.86
N THR A 139 -1.97 25.83 9.85
CA THR A 139 -3.03 26.67 9.26
C THR A 139 -4.41 26.44 9.89
N PHE A 140 -4.55 25.43 10.75
CA PHE A 140 -5.79 25.12 11.44
C PHE A 140 -5.87 25.79 12.81
N ASP A 141 -7.09 25.98 13.32
CA ASP A 141 -7.33 26.35 14.70
C ASP A 141 -6.82 25.24 15.64
N PRO A 142 -5.90 25.54 16.58
CA PRO A 142 -5.41 24.56 17.54
C PRO A 142 -6.51 23.86 18.36
N GLU A 143 -7.56 24.58 18.76
CA GLU A 143 -8.66 24.00 19.55
C GLU A 143 -9.45 22.95 18.73
N LEU A 144 -9.62 23.22 17.43
CA LEU A 144 -10.23 22.28 16.49
C LEU A 144 -9.37 21.02 16.37
N LEU A 145 -8.06 21.16 16.14
CA LEU A 145 -7.15 20.02 16.01
C LEU A 145 -7.14 19.14 17.27
N GLU A 146 -7.07 19.75 18.44
CA GLU A 146 -7.13 19.02 19.71
C GLU A 146 -8.45 18.26 19.89
N SER A 147 -9.57 18.85 19.45
CA SER A 147 -10.88 18.20 19.47
C SER A 147 -10.94 17.00 18.52
N GLU A 148 -10.51 17.17 17.27
CA GLU A 148 -10.53 16.11 16.25
C GLU A 148 -9.58 14.95 16.61
N MET A 149 -8.42 15.25 17.21
CA MET A 149 -7.48 14.21 17.67
C MET A 149 -8.08 13.28 18.73
N LYS A 150 -9.04 13.74 19.54
CA LYS A 150 -9.76 12.87 20.51
C LYS A 150 -10.68 11.87 19.82
N GLY A 151 -11.06 12.14 18.57
CA GLY A 151 -11.93 11.30 17.75
C GLY A 151 -11.21 10.12 17.07
N ILE A 152 -9.88 10.04 17.19
CA ILE A 152 -9.05 9.05 16.49
C ILE A 152 -8.11 8.31 17.44
N VAL A 153 -7.61 7.16 16.99
CA VAL A 153 -6.54 6.41 17.62
C VAL A 153 -5.41 6.28 16.61
N GLY A 154 -4.29 6.95 16.91
CA GLY A 154 -3.06 6.80 16.17
C GLY A 154 -2.40 5.46 16.41
N PHE A 155 -1.71 4.95 15.41
CA PHE A 155 -0.84 3.79 15.56
C PHE A 155 0.42 3.94 14.73
N ASP A 156 1.40 3.12 15.10
CA ASP A 156 2.67 3.01 14.44
C ASP A 156 3.07 1.52 14.40
N ILE A 157 3.46 1.02 13.23
CA ILE A 157 3.74 -0.40 13.00
C ILE A 157 5.19 -0.53 12.56
N GLU A 158 6.03 -1.13 13.40
CA GLU A 158 7.39 -1.54 13.01
C GLU A 158 7.29 -2.76 12.09
N ILE A 159 7.66 -2.60 10.82
CA ILE A 159 7.60 -3.66 9.82
C ILE A 159 8.77 -4.63 10.03
N THR A 160 8.44 -5.90 10.29
CA THR A 160 9.39 -6.97 10.59
C THR A 160 9.64 -7.91 9.41
N SER A 161 8.70 -7.96 8.45
CA SER A 161 8.83 -8.80 7.26
C SER A 161 8.02 -8.25 6.10
N ILE A 162 8.59 -8.28 4.90
CA ILE A 162 7.95 -7.80 3.66
C ILE A 162 7.95 -8.92 2.62
N GLN A 163 6.81 -9.10 1.95
CA GLN A 163 6.64 -10.00 0.83
C GLN A 163 6.07 -9.19 -0.34
N GLY A 164 6.85 -9.00 -1.41
CA GLY A 164 6.43 -8.25 -2.59
C GLY A 164 6.34 -9.12 -3.84
N ALA A 165 5.22 -9.02 -4.55
CA ALA A 165 4.94 -9.73 -5.79
C ALA A 165 4.72 -8.73 -6.94
N ALA A 166 5.49 -8.88 -8.01
CA ALA A 166 5.32 -8.21 -9.29
C ALA A 166 5.15 -9.29 -10.37
N LYS A 167 3.90 -9.70 -10.64
CA LYS A 167 3.59 -10.59 -11.75
C LYS A 167 3.07 -9.75 -12.91
N MET A 168 3.90 -9.57 -13.91
CA MET A 168 3.72 -8.58 -14.98
C MET A 168 4.14 -9.16 -16.32
N SER A 169 3.71 -10.41 -16.59
CA SER A 169 3.99 -11.17 -17.80
C SER A 169 5.48 -11.26 -18.22
N GLN A 170 6.44 -11.03 -17.31
CA GLN A 170 7.87 -11.01 -17.64
C GLN A 170 8.44 -12.35 -18.12
N ASN A 171 7.69 -13.44 -17.96
CA ASN A 171 8.01 -14.78 -18.46
C ASN A 171 7.53 -15.04 -19.90
N ARG A 172 6.83 -14.09 -20.52
CA ARG A 172 6.35 -14.21 -21.90
C ARG A 172 7.43 -13.82 -22.91
N SER A 173 7.22 -14.22 -24.17
CA SER A 173 8.09 -13.82 -25.28
C SER A 173 8.08 -12.30 -25.44
N ASP A 174 9.09 -11.74 -26.09
CA ASP A 174 9.15 -10.29 -26.33
C ASP A 174 8.00 -9.79 -27.21
N ALA A 175 7.53 -10.63 -28.14
CA ALA A 175 6.40 -10.31 -29.00
C ALA A 175 5.10 -10.24 -28.19
N ASP A 176 4.83 -11.25 -27.36
CA ASP A 176 3.66 -11.28 -26.47
C ASP A 176 3.72 -10.13 -25.46
N TYR A 177 4.88 -9.87 -24.86
CA TYR A 177 5.05 -8.79 -23.89
C TYR A 177 4.70 -7.43 -24.49
N LYS A 178 5.18 -7.15 -25.71
CA LYS A 178 4.85 -5.92 -26.46
C LYS A 178 3.39 -5.87 -26.87
N SER A 179 2.81 -7.00 -27.28
CA SER A 179 1.39 -7.14 -27.63
C SER A 179 0.50 -6.79 -26.42
N ILE A 180 0.79 -7.37 -25.25
CA ILE A 180 0.07 -7.13 -24.00
C ILE A 180 0.07 -5.62 -23.66
N ILE A 181 1.25 -4.99 -23.64
CA ILE A 181 1.37 -3.54 -23.39
C ILE A 181 0.49 -2.76 -24.38
N ALA A 182 0.61 -3.04 -25.68
CA ALA A 182 -0.13 -2.30 -26.71
C ALA A 182 -1.66 -2.47 -26.60
N LYS A 183 -2.14 -3.61 -26.09
CA LYS A 183 -3.57 -3.86 -25.83
C LYS A 183 -4.06 -3.11 -24.60
N LEU A 184 -3.34 -3.23 -23.49
CA LEU A 184 -3.67 -2.59 -22.22
C LEU A 184 -3.68 -1.05 -22.32
N GLU A 185 -2.79 -0.45 -23.10
CA GLU A 185 -2.76 1.01 -23.30
C GLU A 185 -3.97 1.56 -24.04
N LYS A 186 -4.53 0.76 -24.94
CA LYS A 186 -5.73 1.10 -25.72
C LYS A 186 -7.01 0.86 -24.94
N SER A 187 -6.92 0.28 -23.74
CA SER A 187 -8.06 0.08 -22.87
C SER A 187 -8.70 1.39 -22.43
N ASN A 188 -9.97 1.33 -22.02
CA ASN A 188 -10.60 2.44 -21.31
C ASN A 188 -10.42 2.33 -19.79
N GLU A 189 -9.93 1.19 -19.29
CA GLU A 189 -9.73 0.93 -17.88
C GLU A 189 -8.40 1.54 -17.38
N GLN A 190 -8.46 2.34 -16.32
CA GLN A 190 -7.27 3.00 -15.76
C GLN A 190 -6.25 1.99 -15.23
N GLY A 191 -6.72 0.92 -14.57
CA GLY A 191 -5.85 -0.13 -14.02
C GLY A 191 -5.01 -0.82 -15.11
N GLU A 192 -5.61 -1.09 -16.26
CA GLU A 192 -4.91 -1.70 -17.41
C GLU A 192 -3.82 -0.78 -17.95
N LYS A 193 -4.10 0.53 -18.09
CA LYS A 193 -3.08 1.52 -18.50
C LYS A 193 -1.92 1.62 -17.51
N GLN A 194 -2.21 1.56 -16.21
CA GLN A 194 -1.18 1.60 -15.18
C GLN A 194 -0.30 0.33 -15.19
N VAL A 195 -0.89 -0.85 -15.44
CA VAL A 195 -0.13 -2.09 -15.67
C VAL A 195 0.79 -1.94 -16.87
N ALA A 196 0.28 -1.44 -18.00
CA ALA A 196 1.08 -1.25 -19.21
C ALA A 196 2.24 -0.26 -19.00
N GLN A 197 1.98 0.85 -18.29
CA GLN A 197 3.02 1.81 -17.93
C GLN A 197 4.11 1.15 -17.10
N TRP A 198 3.74 0.42 -16.05
CA TRP A 198 4.70 -0.27 -15.19
C TRP A 198 5.54 -1.27 -15.99
N MET A 199 4.90 -2.08 -16.86
CA MET A 199 5.58 -3.05 -17.73
C MET A 199 6.62 -2.38 -18.63
N ARG A 200 6.31 -1.21 -19.21
CA ARG A 200 7.27 -0.44 -20.03
C ARG A 200 8.48 0.03 -19.24
N GLU A 201 8.28 0.50 -18.02
CA GLU A 201 9.36 1.06 -17.19
C GLU A 201 10.40 0.00 -16.78
N GLN A 202 10.01 -1.28 -16.73
CA GLN A 202 10.92 -2.38 -16.37
C GLN A 202 11.82 -2.89 -17.50
N ARG A 203 11.44 -2.69 -18.76
CA ARG A 203 12.20 -3.16 -19.94
C ARG A 203 12.60 -1.99 -20.83
N LYS A 204 13.46 -1.12 -20.30
CA LYS A 204 14.17 -0.10 -21.10
C LYS A 204 15.23 -0.71 -21.99
#